data_AF-A0A924B9M8-F1
#
_entry.id   AF-A0A924B9M8-F1
#
_cell.length_a   1.000
_cell.length_b   1.000
_cell.length_c   1.000
_cell.angle_alpha   90.00
_cell.angle_beta   90.00
_cell.angle_gamma   90.00
#
_symmetry.space_group_name_H-M   'P 1'
#
loop_
_entity.id
_entity.type
_entity.pdbx_description
1 polymer ?
#
loop_
_entity_poly.entity_id
_entity_poly.type
_entity_poly.pdbx_seq_one_letter_code
_entity_poly.pdbx_strand_id
1 'polypeptide(L)' 'YMEDDHGVEQIIAEGFDRAVVERVARLIRINEYKRRQAPVGIRVTHRSFGKDWRYPITGKFRS' A
#
# COMPACT_ATOMS: atom_id res chain seq x y z
N TYR A 1 -3.24 -4.43 -4.96
CA TYR A 1 -2.00 -3.64 -4.85
C TYR A 1 -0.98 -4.29 -3.96
N MET A 2 -1.21 -4.41 -2.65
CA MET A 2 -0.10 -4.67 -1.74
C MET A 2 0.33 -6.14 -1.63
N GLU A 3 -0.61 -7.09 -1.65
CA GLU A 3 -0.23 -8.52 -1.62
C GLU A 3 0.12 -9.05 -3.02
N ASP A 4 -0.69 -8.73 -4.04
CA ASP A 4 -0.53 -9.28 -5.41
C ASP A 4 0.05 -8.31 -6.47
N ASP A 5 0.55 -7.13 -6.08
CA ASP A 5 0.98 -6.08 -7.03
C ASP A 5 -0.13 -5.57 -7.96
N HIS A 6 -1.40 -5.95 -7.70
CA HIS A 6 -2.53 -5.53 -8.53
C HIS A 6 -2.62 -4.00 -8.59
N GLY A 7 -2.47 -3.43 -9.78
CA GLY A 7 -2.59 -2.00 -10.00
C GLY A 7 -3.96 -1.47 -9.56
N VAL A 8 -4.04 -0.17 -9.25
CA VAL A 8 -5.31 0.50 -8.91
C VAL A 8 -6.42 0.15 -9.91
N GLU A 9 -6.07 0.02 -11.19
CA GLU A 9 -6.99 -0.36 -12.27
C GLU A 9 -7.57 -1.78 -12.17
N GLN A 10 -6.83 -2.76 -11.65
CA GLN A 10 -7.37 -4.12 -11.44
C GLN A 10 -8.38 -4.15 -10.30
N ILE A 11 -8.12 -3.41 -9.22
CA ILE A 11 -9.08 -3.30 -8.10
C ILE A 11 -10.37 -2.60 -8.56
N ILE A 12 -10.25 -1.61 -9.45
CA ILE A 12 -11.43 -0.97 -10.05
C ILE A 12 -12.18 -1.96 -10.96
N ALA A 13 -11.46 -2.78 -11.73
CA ALA A 13 -12.04 -3.81 -12.57
C ALA A 13 -12.76 -4.93 -11.78
N GLU A 14 -12.34 -5.18 -10.54
CA GLU A 14 -13.03 -6.08 -9.60
C GLU A 14 -14.38 -5.53 -9.08
N GLY A 15 -14.75 -4.31 -9.48
CA GLY A 15 -16.06 -3.70 -9.20
C GLY A 15 -16.07 -2.72 -8.02
N PHE A 16 -14.91 -2.37 -7.48
CA PHE A 16 -14.81 -1.37 -6.42
C PHE A 16 -14.88 0.06 -6.98
N ASP A 17 -15.50 0.97 -6.21
CA ASP A 17 -15.62 2.37 -6.59
C ASP A 17 -14.23 3.03 -6.72
N ARG A 18 -13.97 3.63 -7.89
CA ARG A 18 -12.69 4.28 -8.22
C ARG A 18 -12.27 5.31 -7.18
N ALA A 19 -13.19 6.14 -6.69
CA ALA A 19 -12.87 7.17 -5.71
C ALA A 19 -12.44 6.56 -4.37
N VAL A 20 -13.03 5.43 -3.99
CA VAL A 20 -12.64 4.69 -2.79
C VAL A 20 -11.25 4.06 -2.97
N VAL A 21 -11.00 3.40 -4.10
CA VAL A 21 -9.70 2.75 -4.37
C VAL A 21 -8.57 3.78 -4.40
N GLU A 22 -8.75 4.90 -5.11
CA GLU A 22 -7.76 5.98 -5.19
C GLU A 22 -7.48 6.60 -3.82
N ARG A 23 -8.53 6.82 -3.01
CA ARG A 23 -8.39 7.33 -1.65
C ARG A 23 -7.58 6.38 -0.78
N VAL A 24 -7.87 5.09 -0.81
CA VAL A 24 -7.15 4.07 -0.03
C VAL A 24 -5.70 3.98 -0.48
N ALA A 25 -5.43 3.94 -1.79
CA ALA A 25 -4.07 3.89 -2.33
C ALA A 25 -3.24 5.12 -1.91
N ARG A 26 -3.84 6.32 -1.96
CA ARG A 26 -3.20 7.55 -1.48
C ARG A 26 -2.90 7.49 0.01
N LEU A 27 -3.86 7.04 0.82
CA LEU A 27 -3.68 6.91 2.27
C LEU A 27 -2.56 5.92 2.61
N ILE A 28 -2.48 4.80 1.89
CA ILE A 28 -1.40 3.83 2.09
C ILE A 28 -0.05 4.50 1.80
N ARG A 29 0.09 5.22 0.68
CA ARG A 29 1.35 5.88 0.30
C ARG A 29 1.82 6.95 1.30
N ILE A 30 0.92 7.81 1.76
CA ILE A 30 1.30 8.91 2.67
C ILE A 30 1.64 8.43 4.08
N ASN A 31 1.12 7.27 4.51
CA ASN A 31 1.36 6.74 5.87
C ASN A 31 2.57 5.79 5.95
N GLU A 32 3.37 5.66 4.88
CA GLU A 32 4.59 4.83 4.88
C GLU A 32 5.58 5.24 5.98
N TYR A 33 5.69 6.54 6.27
CA TYR A 33 6.56 7.02 7.35
C TYR A 33 6.12 6.49 8.73
N LYS A 34 4.81 6.38 8.98
CA LYS A 34 4.28 5.85 10.24
C LYS A 34 4.57 4.36 10.37
N ARG A 35 4.45 3.60 9.28
CA ARG A 35 4.72 2.16 9.27
C ARG A 35 6.18 1.82 9.54
N ARG A 36 7.11 2.62 9.02
CA ARG A 36 8.54 2.45 9.30
C ARG A 36 8.94 2.76 10.75
N GLN A 37 8.14 3.57 11.45
CA GLN A 37 8.34 3.86 12.89
C GLN A 37 7.59 2.89 13.81
N ALA A 38 6.73 2.02 13.27
CA ALA A 38 5.99 1.05 14.07
C ALA A 38 6.93 -0.05 14.63
N PRO A 39 6.69 -0.54 15.85
CA PRO A 39 7.45 -1.65 16.42
C PRO A 39 7.27 -2.92 15.58
N VAL A 40 8.28 -3.80 15.62
CA VAL A 40 8.23 -5.08 14.90
C VAL A 40 7.13 -5.96 15.49
N GLY A 41 6.14 -6.32 14.67
CA GLY A 41 5.07 -7.26 15.03
C GLY A 41 5.29 -8.66 14.46
N ILE A 42 4.64 -9.66 15.05
CA ILE A 42 4.65 -11.05 14.56
C ILE A 42 3.86 -11.11 13.24
N ARG A 43 4.45 -11.71 12.22
CA ARG A 43 3.84 -11.85 10.88
C ARG A 43 2.87 -13.03 10.85
N VAL A 44 1.62 -12.76 10.47
CA VAL A 44 0.56 -13.78 10.30
C VAL A 44 0.16 -13.94 8.82
N THR A 45 0.37 -12.93 7.98
CA THR A 45 -0.01 -12.91 6.55
C THR A 45 1.16 -13.23 5.60
N HIS A 46 0.82 -13.63 4.36
CA HIS A 46 1.79 -14.01 3.33
C HIS A 46 2.71 -12.84 2.92
N ARG A 47 2.19 -11.61 2.90
CA ARG A 47 2.98 -10.39 2.76
C ARG A 47 2.70 -9.43 3.93
N SER A 48 3.74 -8.80 4.45
CA SER A 48 3.64 -7.89 5.60
C SER A 48 4.13 -6.49 5.27
N PHE A 49 3.55 -5.48 5.91
CA PHE A 49 4.00 -4.08 5.81
C PHE A 49 5.38 -3.81 6.46
N GLY A 50 6.10 -4.84 6.88
CA GLY A 50 7.40 -4.76 7.52
C GLY A 50 8.56 -4.90 6.54
N LYS A 51 9.25 -6.05 6.56
CA LYS A 51 10.46 -6.27 5.75
C LYS A 51 10.14 -6.42 4.25
N ASP A 52 8.96 -6.91 3.92
CA ASP A 52 8.58 -7.33 2.56
C ASP A 52 7.99 -6.18 1.72
N TRP A 53 7.74 -5.02 2.34
CA TRP A 53 7.13 -3.87 1.69
C TRP A 53 7.78 -2.56 2.14
N ARG A 54 8.66 -2.02 1.30
CA ARG A 54 9.33 -0.75 1.57
C ARG A 54 9.16 0.19 0.39
N TYR A 55 8.22 1.12 0.51
CA TYR A 55 8.16 2.25 -0.40
C TYR A 55 9.10 3.36 0.10
N PRO A 56 9.74 4.13 -0.79
CA PRO A 56 10.50 5.30 -0.36
C PRO A 56 9.57 6.30 0.36
N ILE A 57 9.99 6.78 1.54
CA ILE A 57 9.25 7.80 2.31
C ILE A 57 9.13 9.08 1.47
N THR A 58 10.24 9.49 0.86
CA THR A 58 10.30 10.60 -0.08
C THR A 58 10.35 10.04 -1.49
N GLY A 59 9.19 9.78 -2.08
CA GLY A 59 9.06 9.33 -3.47
C GLY A 59 8.19 10.28 -4.28
N LYS A 60 8.80 11.16 -5.08
CA LYS A 60 8.13 12.00 -6.09
C LYS A 60 7.70 11.20 -7.34
N PHE A 61 7.37 9.91 -7.21
CA PHE A 61 6.86 9.12 -8.33
C PHE A 61 5.43 9.56 -8.67
N ARG A 62 5.31 10.63 -9.47
CA ARG A 62 4.16 10.89 -10.34
C ARG A 62 4.57 10.35 -11.71
N SER A 63 4.01 9.21 -12.12
CA SER A 63 3.75 8.98 -13.54
C SER A 63 2.36 9.53 -13.83
#